data_AF-A0A542PW71-F1
#
_entry.id   AF-A0A542PW71-F1
#
_cell.length_a   1.000
_cell.length_b   1.000
_cell.length_c   1.000
_cell.angle_alpha   90.00
_cell.angle_beta   90.00
_cell.angle_gamma   90.00
#
_symmetry.space_group_name_H-M   'P 1'
#
loop_
_entity.id
_entity.type
_entity.pdbx_description
1 polymer ?
#
loop_
_entity_poly.entity_id
_entity_poly.type
_entity_poly.pdbx_seq_one_letter_code
_entity_poly.pdbx_strand_id
1 'polypeptide(L)'
;MPAKTYTLLGADRQFYKSDTPGTFGGYKPGKIYGRLDCPSAIRAIARGGYVRHRVFFADEATAIAAGYRPCAVCLREKYLLWKANLRGFERVHSCPSTFVT
;
A
#
# COMPACT_ATOMS: atom_id res chain seq x y z
N MET A 1 -24.70 22.44 -3.29
CA MET A 1 -24.43 20.99 -3.18
C MET A 1 -23.22 20.83 -2.30
N PRO A 2 -23.29 20.14 -1.15
CA PRO A 2 -22.14 20.03 -0.25
C PRO A 2 -21.01 19.29 -0.99
N ALA A 3 -19.83 19.90 -1.03
CA ALA A 3 -18.63 19.25 -1.53
C ALA A 3 -18.37 18.00 -0.68
N LYS A 4 -18.38 16.82 -1.30
CA LYS A 4 -18.06 15.58 -0.59
C LYS A 4 -16.56 15.58 -0.32
N THR A 5 -16.18 15.77 0.93
CA THR A 5 -14.79 15.71 1.34
C THR A 5 -14.39 14.28 1.68
N TYR A 6 -13.35 13.77 1.03
CA TYR A 6 -12.77 12.45 1.23
C TYR A 6 -11.51 12.56 2.10
N THR A 7 -11.30 11.58 2.99
CA THR A 7 -10.07 11.50 3.79
C THR A 7 -9.11 10.54 3.10
N LEU A 8 -8.00 11.08 2.60
CA LEU A 8 -6.95 10.32 1.91
C LEU A 8 -5.70 10.26 2.79
N LEU A 9 -4.86 9.25 2.57
CA LEU A 9 -3.56 9.11 3.22
C LEU A 9 -2.48 9.63 2.26
N GLY A 10 -1.72 10.64 2.70
CA GLY A 10 -0.61 11.21 1.94
C GLY A 10 0.66 10.37 2.05
N ALA A 11 1.68 10.76 1.28
CA ALA A 11 3.00 10.13 1.26
C ALA A 11 3.65 10.16 2.65
N ASP A 12 3.42 11.24 3.40
CA ASP A 12 3.92 11.43 4.77
C ASP A 12 3.19 10.59 5.82
N ARG A 13 2.28 9.70 5.39
CA ARG A 13 1.39 8.89 6.25
C ARG A 13 0.46 9.76 7.11
N GLN A 14 0.22 11.00 6.68
CA GLN A 14 -0.73 11.92 7.29
C GLN A 14 -2.04 11.90 6.50
N PHE A 15 -3.17 11.96 7.22
CA PHE A 15 -4.47 12.05 6.60
C PHE A 15 -4.75 13.48 6.17
N TYR A 16 -5.18 13.68 4.93
CA TYR A 16 -5.59 14.98 4.40
C TYR A 16 -6.98 14.89 3.76
N LYS A 17 -7.65 16.04 3.70
CA LYS A 17 -8.96 16.19 3.08
C LYS A 17 -8.79 16.48 1.59
N SER A 18 -9.49 15.74 0.75
CA SER A 18 -9.50 15.90 -0.70
C SER A 18 -10.94 15.98 -1.23
N ASP A 19 -11.15 16.77 -2.27
CA ASP A 19 -12.44 16.84 -2.97
C ASP A 19 -12.62 15.69 -3.97
N THR A 20 -11.53 15.02 -4.32
CA THR A 20 -11.52 13.85 -5.19
C THR A 20 -11.46 12.55 -4.38
N PRO A 21 -12.24 11.53 -4.76
CA PRO A 21 -12.04 10.20 -4.22
C PRO A 21 -10.69 9.65 -4.68
N GLY A 22 -9.95 9.00 -3.77
CA GLY A 22 -8.68 8.37 -4.11
C GLY A 22 -8.87 7.22 -5.10
N THR A 23 -7.95 7.06 -6.04
CA THR A 23 -7.99 6.00 -7.08
C THR A 23 -7.59 4.63 -6.54
N PHE A 24 -6.78 4.60 -5.47
CA PHE A 24 -6.31 3.36 -4.86
C PHE A 24 -6.86 3.18 -3.45
N GLY A 25 -7.13 1.94 -3.08
CA GLY A 25 -7.53 1.55 -1.74
C GLY A 25 -6.40 0.82 -1.03
N GLY A 26 -6.34 0.97 0.28
CA GLY A 26 -5.39 0.23 1.10
C GLY A 26 -5.97 -0.28 2.42
N TYR A 27 -5.21 -1.16 3.03
CA TYR A 27 -5.49 -1.75 4.32
C TYR A 27 -4.38 -1.40 5.30
N LYS A 28 -4.72 -0.63 6.35
CA LYS A 28 -3.73 -0.11 7.30
C LYS A 28 -2.97 -1.21 8.08
N PRO A 29 -3.60 -2.22 8.68
CA PRO A 29 -2.90 -3.26 9.44
C PRO A 29 -1.93 -4.09 8.59
N GLY A 30 -2.32 -4.46 7.37
CA GLY A 30 -1.46 -5.24 6.47
C GLY A 30 -0.52 -4.41 5.60
N LYS A 31 -0.61 -3.07 5.68
CA LYS A 31 0.05 -2.08 4.80
C LYS A 31 0.00 -2.47 3.34
N ILE A 32 -1.17 -2.88 2.85
CA ILE A 32 -1.37 -3.32 1.46
C ILE A 32 -2.12 -2.23 0.71
N TYR A 33 -1.68 -1.87 -0.50
CA TYR A 33 -2.46 -1.05 -1.42
C TYR A 33 -2.86 -1.86 -2.66
N GLY A 34 -3.96 -1.45 -3.30
CA GLY A 34 -4.47 -2.10 -4.50
C GLY A 34 -5.59 -1.30 -5.14
N ARG A 35 -6.13 -1.84 -6.24
CA ARG A 35 -7.30 -1.26 -6.91
C ARG A 35 -8.54 -1.36 -6.02
N LEU A 36 -9.47 -0.41 -6.18
CA LEU A 36 -10.74 -0.40 -5.46
C LEU A 36 -11.59 -1.65 -5.79
N ASP A 37 -11.46 -2.18 -7.01
CA ASP A 37 -12.18 -3.37 -7.50
C ASP A 37 -11.45 -4.69 -7.20
N CYS A 38 -10.47 -4.68 -6.29
CA CYS A 38 -9.73 -5.90 -5.98
C CYS A 38 -10.68 -6.96 -5.37
N PRO A 39 -10.75 -8.19 -5.91
CA PRO A 39 -11.62 -9.23 -5.36
C PRO A 39 -11.26 -9.59 -3.91
N SER A 40 -9.99 -9.43 -3.50
CA SER A 40 -9.61 -9.61 -2.09
C SER A 40 -10.21 -8.52 -1.20
N ALA A 41 -10.28 -7.28 -1.68
CA ALA A 41 -10.86 -6.16 -0.97
C ALA A 41 -12.38 -6.31 -0.89
N ILE A 42 -13.04 -6.65 -1.99
CA ILE A 42 -14.49 -6.92 -2.03
C ILE A 42 -14.86 -8.05 -1.06
N ARG A 43 -14.13 -9.17 -1.09
CA ARG A 43 -14.34 -10.29 -0.14
C ARG A 43 -14.10 -9.91 1.31
N ALA A 44 -13.20 -8.96 1.58
CA ALA A 44 -12.93 -8.49 2.94
C ALA A 44 -14.01 -7.51 3.43
N ILE A 45 -14.52 -6.66 2.54
CA ILE A 45 -15.66 -5.78 2.81
C ILE A 45 -16.92 -6.61 3.06
N ALA A 46 -17.18 -7.63 2.24
CA ALA A 46 -18.31 -8.54 2.42
C ALA A 46 -18.26 -9.30 3.77
N ARG A 47 -17.05 -9.55 4.30
CA ARG A 47 -16.84 -10.15 5.63
C ARG A 47 -16.96 -9.14 6.79
N GLY A 48 -17.28 -7.87 6.52
CA GLY A 48 -17.52 -6.83 7.54
C GLY A 48 -16.28 -6.31 8.28
N GLY A 49 -15.16 -7.03 8.26
CA GLY A 49 -13.98 -6.70 9.07
C GLY A 49 -13.09 -5.56 8.53
N TYR A 50 -13.30 -5.10 7.30
CA TYR A 50 -12.32 -4.26 6.60
C TYR A 50 -12.64 -2.76 6.53
N VAL A 51 -13.87 -2.35 6.88
CA VAL A 51 -14.34 -0.97 6.67
C VAL A 51 -13.62 0.02 7.59
N ARG A 52 -13.34 -0.37 8.84
CA ARG A 52 -12.72 0.52 9.86
C ARG A 52 -11.25 0.87 9.57
N HIS A 53 -10.57 0.08 8.74
CA HIS A 53 -9.14 0.22 8.48
C HIS A 53 -8.83 0.46 7.00
N ARG A 54 -9.86 0.75 6.21
CA ARG A 54 -9.73 1.09 4.80
C ARG A 54 -9.16 2.50 4.69
N VAL A 55 -8.03 2.62 4.02
CA VAL A 55 -7.42 3.90 3.65
C VAL A 55 -7.53 4.08 2.14
N PHE A 56 -7.48 5.33 1.69
CA PHE A 56 -7.52 5.68 0.28
C PHE A 56 -6.31 6.52 -0.08
N PHE A 57 -5.81 6.34 -1.29
CA PHE A 57 -4.68 7.09 -1.83
C PHE A 57 -5.09 7.75 -3.12
N ALA A 58 -4.58 8.96 -3.37
CA ALA A 58 -4.77 9.64 -4.65
C ALA A 58 -4.16 8.81 -5.79
N ASP A 59 -2.90 8.40 -5.60
CA ASP A 59 -2.10 7.70 -6.59
C ASP A 59 -1.26 6.57 -5.96
N GLU A 60 -0.67 5.76 -6.82
CA GLU A 60 0.16 4.64 -6.40
C GLU A 60 1.49 5.09 -5.77
N ALA A 61 2.10 6.16 -6.26
CA ALA A 61 3.38 6.64 -5.75
C ALA A 61 3.24 7.10 -4.29
N THR A 62 2.15 7.79 -3.97
CA THR A 62 1.74 8.17 -2.61
C THR A 62 1.60 6.93 -1.71
N ALA A 63 1.00 5.84 -2.20
CA ALA A 63 0.87 4.60 -1.43
C ALA A 63 2.24 3.95 -1.15
N ILE A 64 3.12 3.92 -2.14
CA ILE A 64 4.49 3.39 -2.00
C ILE A 64 5.29 4.25 -1.01
N ALA A 65 5.24 5.58 -1.15
CA ALA A 65 5.92 6.52 -0.26
C ALA A 65 5.43 6.41 1.19
N ALA A 66 4.12 6.17 1.38
CA ALA A 66 3.54 5.87 2.69
C ALA A 66 3.96 4.51 3.28
N GLY A 67 4.73 3.70 2.55
CA GLY A 67 5.25 2.41 2.98
C GLY A 67 4.26 1.25 2.81
N TYR A 68 3.33 1.36 1.87
CA TYR A 68 2.40 0.28 1.54
C TYR A 68 2.98 -0.60 0.43
N ARG A 69 2.74 -1.91 0.54
CA ARG A 69 3.12 -2.90 -0.48
C ARG A 69 1.98 -3.13 -1.48
N PRO A 70 2.29 -3.42 -2.75
CA PRO A 70 1.29 -3.80 -3.74
C PRO A 70 0.58 -5.10 -3.37
N CYS A 71 -0.71 -5.17 -3.68
CA CYS A 71 -1.50 -6.38 -3.48
C CYS A 71 -1.07 -7.50 -4.44
N ALA A 72 -0.74 -8.68 -3.89
CA ALA A 72 -0.34 -9.85 -4.67
C ALA A 72 -1.44 -10.43 -5.58
N VAL A 73 -2.69 -10.00 -5.43
CA VAL A 73 -3.84 -10.46 -6.22
C VAL A 73 -4.13 -9.53 -7.40
N CYS A 74 -4.40 -8.25 -7.15
CA CYS A 74 -4.73 -7.31 -8.24
C CYS A 74 -3.51 -6.71 -8.95
N LEU A 75 -2.35 -6.65 -8.29
CA LEU A 75 -1.11 -6.05 -8.78
C LEU A 75 0.04 -7.06 -8.66
N ARG A 76 -0.15 -8.25 -9.24
CA ARG A 76 0.80 -9.38 -9.12
C ARG A 76 2.21 -9.01 -9.61
N GLU A 77 2.32 -8.38 -10.78
CA GLU A 77 3.60 -7.98 -11.36
C GLU A 77 4.36 -7.01 -10.45
N LYS A 78 3.69 -5.95 -9.99
CA LYS A 78 4.28 -4.98 -9.07
C LYS A 78 4.66 -5.61 -7.73
N TYR A 79 3.87 -6.57 -7.25
CA TYR A 79 4.22 -7.35 -6.07
C TYR A 79 5.46 -8.21 -6.25
N LEU A 80 5.65 -8.83 -7.42
CA LEU A 80 6.87 -9.58 -7.73
C LEU A 80 8.08 -8.66 -7.81
N LEU A 81 7.96 -7.49 -8.44
CA LEU A 81 9.01 -6.47 -8.48
C LEU A 81 9.38 -5.97 -7.08
N TRP A 82 8.38 -5.62 -6.26
CA TRP A 82 8.58 -5.23 -4.87
C TRP A 82 9.31 -6.33 -4.07
N LYS A 83 8.89 -7.58 -4.22
CA LYS A 83 9.53 -8.73 -3.54
C LYS A 83 10.96 -8.98 -4.04
N ALA A 84 11.21 -8.80 -5.33
CA ALA A 84 12.54 -8.92 -5.91
C ALA A 84 13.49 -7.82 -5.39
N ASN A 85 13.01 -6.58 -5.30
CA ASN A 85 13.76 -5.46 -4.73
C ASN A 85 14.12 -5.70 -3.25
N LEU A 86 13.20 -6.27 -2.46
CA LEU A 86 13.51 -6.66 -1.07
C LEU A 86 14.62 -7.71 -0.99
N ARG A 87 14.60 -8.72 -1.88
CA ARG A 87 15.66 -9.75 -1.97
C ARG A 87 16.97 -9.21 -2.52
N GLY A 88 16.93 -8.11 -3.28
CA GLY A 88 18.12 -7.38 -3.71
C GLY A 88 18.80 -6.67 -2.54
N PHE A 89 18.01 -6.03 -1.66
CA PHE A 89 18.51 -5.31 -0.49
C PHE A 89 19.13 -6.24 0.58
N GLU A 90 18.54 -7.42 0.78
CA GLU A 90 19.03 -8.42 1.75
C GLU A 90 20.43 -8.98 1.39
N ARG A 91 20.81 -8.95 0.12
CA ARG A 91 22.15 -9.35 -0.33
C ARG A 91 23.21 -8.27 -0.11
N VAL A 92 22.84 -7.00 0.02
CA VAL A 92 23.80 -5.90 0.24
C VAL A 92 24.15 -5.74 1.73
N HIS A 93 23.30 -6.26 2.62
CA HIS A 93 23.55 -6.31 4.07
C HIS A 93 24.25 -7.59 4.55
N SER A 94 24.69 -8.47 3.64
CA SER A 94 25.73 -9.45 3.93
C SER A 94 27.08 -8.75 3.85
N CYS A 95 27.42 -7.98 4.87
CA CYS A 95 28.79 -7.51 5.07
C CYS A 95 29.67 -8.75 5.32
N PRO A 96 30.62 -9.13 4.44
CA PRO A 96 31.59 -10.14 4.75
C PRO A 96 32.66 -9.48 5.63
N SER A 97 32.29 -9.15 6.86
CA SER A 97 33.27 -8.75 7.88
C SER A 97 33.84 -10.00 8.54
N THR A 98 34.56 -10.81 7.75
CA THR A 98 35.52 -11.76 8.32
C THR A 98 36.90 -11.32 7.85
N PHE A 99 37.43 -10.35 8.59
CA PHE A 99 38.80 -9.88 8.52
C PHE A 99 39.55 -10.54 9.69
N VAL A 100 40.16 -11.70 9.49
CA VAL A 100 41.23 -12.28 10.34
C VAL A 100 41.87 -13.36 9.43
N THR A 101 43.12 -13.32 8.96
CA THR A 101 44.41 -12.91 9.55
C THR A 101 45.33 -12.42 8.43
#